data_AF-A0A963RQM6-F1
#
_entry.id   AF-A0A963RQM6-F1
#
_cell.length_a   1.000
_cell.length_b   1.000
_cell.length_c   1.000
_cell.angle_alpha   90.00
_cell.angle_beta   90.00
_cell.angle_gamma   90.00
#
_symmetry.space_group_name_H-M   'P 1'
#
loop_
_entity.id
_entity.type
_entity.pdbx_description
1 polymer ?
#
loop_
_entity_poly.entity_id
_entity_poly.type
_entity_poly.pdbx_seq_one_letter_code
_entity_poly.pdbx_strand_id
1 'polypeptide(L)' 'IFTHRSQEPGHAIQHRHLGVEPLMQLDLRLGEGTGAALAWPLVQASVNFLAEMASFESAGVSEA' A
#
# COMPACT_ATOMS: atom_id res chain seq x y z
N ILE A 1 5.21 5.36 -4.49
CA ILE A 1 4.50 4.21 -3.91
C ILE A 1 5.25 2.95 -4.35
N PHE A 2 5.87 2.23 -3.42
CA PHE A 2 6.49 0.93 -3.69
C PHE A 2 5.44 -0.15 -3.44
N THR A 3 5.12 -0.97 -4.44
CA THR A 3 3.89 -1.78 -4.44
C THR A 3 4.07 -3.08 -3.66
N HIS A 4 4.89 -3.99 -4.17
CA HIS A 4 5.25 -5.22 -3.47
C HIS A 4 6.76 -5.42 -3.48
N ARG A 5 7.29 -6.24 -2.56
CA ARG A 5 8.64 -6.78 -2.71
C ARG A 5 8.62 -7.99 -3.65
N SER A 6 9.18 -7.85 -4.85
CA SER A 6 9.52 -8.99 -5.71
C SER A 6 10.48 -9.97 -5.03
N GLN A 7 10.38 -11.25 -5.36
CA GLN A 7 11.34 -12.30 -4.98
C GLN A 7 12.62 -12.29 -5.83
N GLU A 8 12.76 -11.33 -6.74
CA GLU A 8 14.04 -11.04 -7.38
C GLU A 8 15.06 -10.58 -6.31
N PRO A 9 16.22 -11.26 -6.17
CA PRO A 9 17.17 -10.98 -5.08
C PRO A 9 17.63 -9.51 -4.99
N GLY A 10 17.76 -8.85 -6.14
CA GLY A 10 18.18 -7.45 -6.22
C GLY A 10 17.14 -6.48 -5.67
N HIS A 11 15.87 -6.86 -5.61
CA HIS A 11 14.80 -5.92 -5.27
C HIS A 11 14.83 -5.51 -3.79
N ALA A 12 15.17 -6.44 -2.89
CA ALA A 12 15.36 -6.13 -1.46
C ALA A 12 16.58 -5.21 -1.23
N ILE A 13 17.62 -5.34 -2.06
CA ILE A 13 18.80 -4.48 -2.00
C ILE A 13 18.44 -3.07 -2.47
N GLN A 14 17.70 -2.96 -3.57
CA GLN A 14 17.20 -1.68 -4.09
C GLN A 14 16.33 -0.96 -3.07
N HIS A 15 15.36 -1.65 -2.44
CA HIS A 15 14.52 -1.06 -1.40
C HIS A 15 15.33 -0.53 -0.22
N ARG A 16 16.33 -1.30 0.25
CA ARG A 16 17.22 -0.87 1.33
C ARG A 16 18.05 0.36 0.96
N HIS A 17 18.59 0.38 -0.25
CA HIS A 17 19.36 1.52 -0.76
C HIS A 17 18.51 2.79 -0.86
N LEU A 18 17.25 2.64 -1.28
CA LEU A 18 16.30 3.74 -1.41
C LEU A 18 15.65 4.15 -0.07
N GLY A 19 15.79 3.33 0.98
CA GLY A 19 15.19 3.59 2.29
C GLY A 19 13.66 3.48 2.28
N VAL A 20 13.11 2.55 1.51
CA VAL A 20 11.65 2.43 1.28
C VAL A 20 11.11 1.08 1.72
N GLU A 21 9.87 1.08 2.20
CA GLU A 21 9.09 -0.12 2.52
C GLU A 21 7.95 -0.27 1.50
N PRO A 22 7.77 -1.43 0.87
CA PRO A 22 6.65 -1.66 -0.04
C PRO A 22 5.34 -1.86 0.73
N LEU A 23 4.22 -1.66 0.04
CA LEU A 23 2.89 -1.87 0.61
C LEU A 23 2.60 -3.34 0.94
N MET A 24 3.23 -4.28 0.22
CA MET A 24 2.90 -5.71 0.29
C MET A 24 4.13 -6.62 0.14
N GLN A 25 4.04 -7.83 0.69
CA GLN A 25 5.01 -8.90 0.45
C GLN A 25 4.26 -10.21 0.18
N LEU A 26 4.25 -10.61 -1.10
CA LEU A 26 3.39 -11.67 -1.64
C LEU A 26 4.19 -12.79 -2.34
N ASP A 27 5.50 -12.79 -2.17
CA ASP A 27 6.43 -13.75 -2.81
C ASP A 27 6.32 -13.85 -4.35
N LEU A 28 5.86 -12.78 -5.01
CA LEU A 28 5.70 -12.70 -6.46
C LEU A 28 7.00 -12.36 -7.18
N ARG A 29 7.16 -12.85 -8.42
CA ARG A 29 8.27 -12.50 -9.33
C ARG A 29 7.89 -12.54 -10.81
N LEU A 30 6.61 -12.38 -11.13
CA LEU A 30 6.12 -12.42 -12.51
C LEU A 30 6.56 -11.17 -13.30
N GLY A 31 6.56 -9.99 -12.67
CA GLY A 31 6.84 -8.73 -13.34
C GLY A 31 5.61 -8.18 -14.08
N GLU A 32 5.83 -7.54 -15.23
CA GLU A 32 4.78 -7.01 -16.12
C GLU A 32 3.79 -6.03 -15.44
N GLY A 33 4.19 -5.42 -14.32
CA GLY A 33 3.32 -4.52 -13.55
C GLY A 33 2.27 -5.22 -12.69
N THR A 34 2.28 -6.55 -12.58
CA THR A 34 1.30 -7.30 -11.78
C THR A 34 1.24 -6.85 -10.31
N GLY A 35 2.38 -6.58 -9.68
CA GLY A 35 2.42 -6.01 -8.34
C GLY A 35 1.78 -4.62 -8.22
N ALA A 36 1.85 -3.81 -9.28
CA ALA A 36 1.18 -2.51 -9.33
C ALA A 36 -0.33 -2.65 -9.53
N ALA A 37 -0.77 -3.54 -10.42
CA ALA A 37 -2.18 -3.86 -10.60
C ALA A 37 -2.82 -4.38 -9.29
N LEU A 38 -2.12 -5.23 -8.54
CA LEU A 38 -2.58 -5.73 -7.24
C LEU A 38 -2.62 -4.64 -6.15
N ALA A 39 -1.76 -3.62 -6.23
CA ALA A 39 -1.74 -2.52 -5.28
C ALA A 39 -2.82 -1.46 -5.57
N TRP A 40 -3.40 -1.45 -6.77
CA TRP A 40 -4.35 -0.42 -7.19
C TRP A 40 -5.57 -0.29 -6.26
N PRO A 41 -6.25 -1.39 -5.86
CA PRO A 41 -7.37 -1.29 -4.93
C PRO A 41 -6.98 -0.68 -3.57
N LEU A 42 -5.75 -0.90 -3.10
CA LEU A 42 -5.26 -0.32 -1.85
C LEU A 42 -5.08 1.20 -1.97
N VAL A 43 -4.60 1.69 -3.12
CA VAL A 43 -4.53 3.13 -3.39
C VAL A 43 -5.92 3.74 -3.41
N GLN A 44 -6.89 3.11 -4.09
CA GLN A 44 -8.28 3.58 -4.10
C GLN A 44 -8.88 3.59 -2.69
N ALA A 45 -8.68 2.54 -1.90
CA ALA A 45 -9.13 2.47 -0.52
C ALA A 45 -8.54 3.60 0.34
N SER A 46 -7.27 3.96 0.15
CA SER A 46 -6.65 5.08 0.89
C SER A 46 -7.29 6.44 0.57
N VAL A 47 -7.65 6.67 -0.70
CA VAL A 47 -8.34 7.89 -1.11
C VAL A 47 -9.76 7.91 -0.55
N ASN A 48 -10.49 6.81 -0.66
CA ASN A 48 -11.85 6.71 -0.14
C ASN A 48 -11.88 6.86 1.39
N PHE A 49 -10.90 6.30 2.09
CA PHE A 49 -10.78 6.46 3.53
C PHE A 49 -10.66 7.93 3.93
N LEU A 50 -9.82 8.70 3.23
CA LEU A 50 -9.68 10.14 3.49
C LEU A 50 -10.94 10.94 3.11
N ALA A 51 -11.64 10.54 2.05
CA ALA A 51 -12.77 11.27 1.51
C ALA A 51 -14.10 10.97 2.23
N GLU A 52 -14.29 9.74 2.70
CA GLU A 52 -15.59 9.21 3.12
C GLU A 52 -15.64 8.83 4.60
N MET A 53 -14.49 8.70 5.29
CA MET A 53 -14.52 8.38 6.71
C MET A 53 -15.07 9.57 7.52
N ALA A 54 -16.13 9.31 8.29
CA ALA A 54 -16.71 10.26 9.21
C ALA A 54 -15.69 10.69 10.28
N SER A 55 -15.70 11.98 10.63
CA SER A 55 -14.99 12.46 11.82
C SER A 55 -15.66 11.93 13.09
N PHE A 56 -14.91 11.91 14.21
CA PHE A 56 -15.47 11.50 15.51
C PHE A 56 -16.71 12.32 15.92
N GLU A 57 -16.74 13.60 15.59
CA GLU A 57 -17.90 14.48 15.82
C GLU A 57 -19.10 14.03 14.96
N SER A 58 -18.92 13.90 13.64
CA SER A 58 -20.00 13.49 12.74
C SER A 58 -20.50 12.06 12.97
N ALA A 59 -19.65 11.20 13.53
CA ALA A 59 -19.97 9.83 13.92
C ALA A 59 -20.58 9.71 15.33
N GLY A 60 -20.65 10.81 16.10
CA GLY A 60 -21.23 10.83 17.45
C GLY A 60 -20.41 10.07 18.50
N VAL A 61 -19.09 9.97 18.31
CA VAL A 61 -18.21 9.14 19.16
C VAL A 61 -17.62 9.92 20.35
N SER A 62 -17.70 11.25 20.36
CA SER A 62 -17.02 12.10 21.36
C SER A 62 -17.82 12.39 22.63
N GLU A 63 -19.03 11.85 22.78
CA GLU A 63 -19.85 11.98 23.99
C GLU A 63 -19.87 10.66 24.77
N ALA A 64 -18.85 10.44 25.60
CA ALA A 64 -18.77 9.36 26.58
C ALA A 64 -18.15 9.85 27.89
#